data_AF-B4MQ46-F1
#
_entry.id   AF-B4MQ46-F1
#
_cell.length_a   1.000
_cell.length_b   1.000
_cell.length_c   1.000
_cell.angle_alpha   90.00
_cell.angle_beta   90.00
_cell.angle_gamma   90.00
#
_symmetry.space_group_name_H-M   'P 1'
#
loop_
_entity.id
_entity.type
_entity.pdbx_description
1 polymer ?
#
loop_
_entity_poly.entity_id
_entity_poly.type
_entity_poly.pdbx_seq_one_letter_code
_entity_poly.pdbx_strand_id
1 'polypeptide(L)'
;MRQEAIPLIHIRSLVKYVNKRNFNETNESIKQFIQDFGLEADRSVLRHLFTVLNFSDPKPNSTSQWQAKLLGAILERQLQSSSFVSSICFAVDQHFAANQKTVKPTELIGQVSRLTGINKLCECIFALAVTHSSYPELQQSARDNLRSSLPELLDSYLGNNNRSASAAASGLQDISSDLLQYLLSCLNEFVTPQLEGQFLNKLREEFPRQTVPLILAPFLYGTTKTTATQSIVGSVQASPGETDAETETGPGIETTTASSSTTSNNNTTVTTDADTLNEVGIEDIYDHLCEIIFSSQVIRFVYS
;
A
#
# COMPACT_ATOMS: atom_id res chain seq x y z
N MET A 1 -30.13 -7.00 -13.60
CA MET A 1 -31.06 -5.88 -13.93
C MET A 1 -32.17 -5.61 -12.89
N ARG A 2 -33.20 -6.46 -12.65
CA ARG A 2 -34.22 -6.18 -11.61
C ARG A 2 -33.87 -6.69 -10.20
N GLN A 3 -33.03 -7.73 -10.10
CA GLN A 3 -32.72 -8.37 -8.82
C GLN A 3 -31.84 -7.49 -7.92
N GLU A 4 -30.84 -6.81 -8.49
CA GLU A 4 -29.83 -6.03 -7.75
C GLU A 4 -30.41 -4.77 -7.09
N ALA A 5 -31.53 -4.24 -7.58
CA ALA A 5 -32.15 -3.04 -7.01
C ALA A 5 -32.77 -3.28 -5.61
N ILE A 6 -33.20 -4.51 -5.32
CA ILE A 6 -33.94 -4.84 -4.09
C ILE A 6 -33.01 -4.80 -2.85
N PRO A 7 -31.81 -5.42 -2.86
CA PRO A 7 -30.83 -5.28 -1.78
C PRO A 7 -30.46 -3.81 -1.47
N LEU A 8 -30.24 -3.00 -2.51
CA LEU A 8 -29.85 -1.59 -2.37
C LEU A 8 -30.95 -0.74 -1.69
N ILE A 9 -32.21 -1.02 -2.01
CA ILE A 9 -33.37 -0.40 -1.34
C ILE A 9 -33.46 -0.85 0.13
N HIS A 10 -33.18 -2.13 0.41
CA HIS A 10 -33.20 -2.65 1.77
C HIS A 10 -32.07 -2.06 2.64
N ILE A 11 -30.83 -2.03 2.13
CA ILE A 11 -29.67 -1.36 2.75
C ILE A 11 -30.02 0.10 3.10
N ARG A 12 -30.62 0.85 2.17
CA ARG A 12 -31.06 2.23 2.41
C ARG A 12 -32.11 2.32 3.52
N SER A 13 -33.02 1.36 3.62
CA SER A 13 -34.03 1.30 4.69
C SER A 13 -33.38 1.02 6.05
N LEU A 14 -32.52 0.00 6.13
CA LEU A 14 -31.76 -0.37 7.33
C LEU A 14 -30.96 0.82 7.87
N VAL A 15 -30.17 1.48 7.03
CA VAL A 15 -29.39 2.69 7.41
C VAL A 15 -30.31 3.86 7.82
N LYS A 16 -31.49 4.03 7.20
CA LYS A 16 -32.42 5.12 7.54
C LYS A 16 -33.10 4.93 8.89
N TYR A 17 -33.36 3.69 9.30
CA TYR A 17 -34.15 3.36 10.50
C TYR A 17 -33.34 2.72 11.64
N VAL A 18 -32.00 2.70 11.53
CA VAL A 18 -31.10 2.23 12.60
C VAL A 18 -31.24 3.06 13.88
N ASN A 19 -31.33 2.38 15.01
CA ASN A 19 -31.48 2.95 16.34
C ASN A 19 -30.97 1.96 17.41
N LYS A 20 -30.96 2.37 18.69
CA LYS A 20 -30.45 1.54 19.80
C LYS A 20 -31.02 0.11 19.87
N ARG A 21 -32.28 -0.10 19.44
CA ARG A 21 -32.96 -1.41 19.59
C ARG A 21 -32.61 -2.40 18.48
N ASN A 22 -32.51 -1.92 17.24
CA ASN A 22 -32.22 -2.75 16.06
C ASN A 22 -30.76 -2.64 15.58
N PHE A 23 -29.87 -1.95 16.29
CA PHE A 23 -28.47 -1.76 15.86
C PHE A 23 -27.76 -3.08 15.55
N ASN A 24 -27.85 -4.07 16.44
CA ASN A 24 -27.21 -5.38 16.24
C ASN A 24 -27.82 -6.12 15.04
N GLU A 25 -29.14 -6.23 15.00
CA GLU A 25 -29.91 -6.83 13.89
C GLU A 25 -29.59 -6.17 12.53
N THR A 26 -29.47 -4.83 12.52
CA THR A 26 -29.10 -4.03 11.36
C THR A 26 -27.67 -4.32 10.92
N ASN A 27 -26.72 -4.38 11.86
CA ASN A 27 -25.33 -4.69 11.58
C ASN A 27 -25.17 -6.11 11.02
N GLU A 28 -25.81 -7.11 11.63
CA GLU A 28 -25.78 -8.51 11.16
C GLU A 28 -26.47 -8.67 9.80
N SER A 29 -27.63 -8.03 9.59
CA SER A 29 -28.29 -7.99 8.27
C SER A 29 -27.37 -7.39 7.20
N ILE A 30 -26.65 -6.32 7.52
CA ILE A 30 -25.67 -5.73 6.62
C ILE A 30 -24.48 -6.66 6.36
N LYS A 31 -24.01 -7.46 7.34
CA LYS A 31 -23.01 -8.52 7.08
C LYS A 31 -23.53 -9.49 6.03
N GLN A 32 -24.77 -9.97 6.18
CA GLN A 32 -25.35 -10.92 5.25
C GLN A 32 -25.52 -10.32 3.86
N PHE A 33 -25.97 -9.06 3.73
CA PHE A 33 -26.03 -8.38 2.44
C PHE A 33 -24.66 -8.22 1.75
N ILE A 34 -23.60 -7.99 2.52
CA ILE A 34 -22.23 -7.93 1.98
C ILE A 34 -21.72 -9.32 1.58
N GLN A 35 -22.10 -10.38 2.31
CA GLN A 35 -21.77 -11.76 1.95
C GLN A 35 -22.52 -12.24 0.70
N ASP A 36 -23.82 -11.92 0.59
CA ASP A 36 -24.71 -12.40 -0.47
C ASP A 36 -24.52 -11.64 -1.80
N PHE A 37 -24.20 -10.34 -1.75
CA PHE A 37 -24.12 -9.46 -2.91
C PHE A 37 -22.74 -8.77 -3.09
N GLY A 38 -21.77 -9.09 -2.23
CA GLY A 38 -20.38 -8.68 -2.38
C GLY A 38 -20.15 -7.17 -2.37
N LEU A 39 -19.21 -6.73 -3.21
CA LEU A 39 -18.64 -5.38 -3.22
C LEU A 39 -19.65 -4.26 -3.50
N GLU A 40 -20.73 -4.51 -4.24
CA GLU A 40 -21.72 -3.47 -4.54
C GLU A 40 -22.64 -3.18 -3.34
N ALA A 41 -22.99 -4.20 -2.55
CA ALA A 41 -23.68 -3.99 -1.28
C ALA A 41 -22.79 -3.20 -0.30
N ASP A 42 -21.52 -3.59 -0.18
CA ASP A 42 -20.54 -2.90 0.67
C ASP A 42 -20.36 -1.41 0.30
N ARG A 43 -20.07 -1.14 -0.98
CA ARG A 43 -19.97 0.22 -1.52
C ARG A 43 -21.25 1.01 -1.33
N SER A 44 -22.42 0.39 -1.48
CA SER A 44 -23.69 1.09 -1.25
C SER A 44 -23.98 1.36 0.22
N VAL A 45 -23.58 0.48 1.16
CA VAL A 45 -23.69 0.73 2.61
C VAL A 45 -22.86 1.95 2.99
N LEU A 46 -21.57 1.96 2.61
CA LEU A 46 -20.67 3.09 2.87
C LEU A 46 -21.19 4.38 2.22
N ARG A 47 -21.50 4.37 0.92
CA ARG A 47 -22.06 5.53 0.19
C ARG A 47 -23.32 6.06 0.87
N HIS A 48 -24.24 5.20 1.33
CA HIS A 48 -25.44 5.66 2.02
C HIS A 48 -25.14 6.29 3.37
N LEU A 49 -24.24 5.71 4.16
CA LEU A 49 -23.84 6.25 5.46
C LEU A 49 -23.16 7.62 5.32
N PHE A 50 -22.19 7.75 4.39
CA PHE A 50 -21.59 9.04 4.06
C PHE A 50 -22.64 10.05 3.52
N THR A 51 -23.66 9.62 2.79
CA THR A 51 -24.70 10.53 2.25
C THR A 51 -25.70 11.03 3.31
N VAL A 52 -26.01 10.23 4.35
CA VAL A 52 -27.00 10.63 5.38
C VAL A 52 -26.40 11.32 6.60
N LEU A 53 -25.08 11.24 6.80
CA LEU A 53 -24.39 11.84 7.92
C LEU A 53 -23.91 13.27 7.60
N ASN A 54 -24.21 14.20 8.51
CA ASN A 54 -23.61 15.53 8.52
C ASN A 54 -22.40 15.53 9.45
N PHE A 55 -21.20 15.35 8.89
CA PHE A 55 -19.94 15.31 9.65
C PHE A 55 -19.59 16.65 10.35
N SER A 56 -20.18 17.75 9.87
CA SER A 56 -20.06 19.09 10.46
C SER A 56 -21.05 19.38 11.61
N ASP A 57 -21.97 18.46 11.95
CA ASP A 57 -22.91 18.65 13.06
C ASP A 57 -22.23 18.32 14.42
N PRO A 58 -22.08 19.28 15.35
CA PRO A 58 -21.49 19.04 16.66
C PRO A 58 -22.44 18.30 17.62
N LYS A 59 -23.73 18.17 17.31
CA LYS A 59 -24.73 17.50 18.15
C LYS A 59 -25.73 16.69 17.32
N PRO A 60 -25.26 15.61 16.66
CA PRO A 60 -26.10 14.75 15.83
C PRO A 60 -27.33 14.27 16.59
N ASN A 61 -28.47 14.24 15.90
CA ASN A 61 -29.72 13.69 16.42
C ASN A 61 -29.59 12.19 16.75
N SER A 62 -30.55 11.65 17.51
CA SER A 62 -30.49 10.26 18.00
C SER A 62 -30.32 9.22 16.87
N THR A 63 -31.00 9.36 15.73
CA THR A 63 -30.82 8.46 14.58
C THR A 63 -29.43 8.59 13.98
N SER A 64 -28.95 9.82 13.77
CA SER A 64 -27.62 10.08 13.22
C SER A 64 -26.47 9.62 14.13
N GLN A 65 -26.67 9.54 15.45
CA GLN A 65 -25.73 8.89 16.38
C GLN A 65 -25.62 7.37 16.10
N TRP A 66 -26.73 6.68 15.83
CA TRP A 66 -26.70 5.25 15.49
C TRP A 66 -26.21 5.00 14.07
N GLN A 67 -26.45 5.91 13.13
CA GLN A 67 -25.83 5.90 11.80
C GLN A 67 -24.32 6.12 11.87
N ALA A 68 -23.85 7.05 12.70
CA ALA A 68 -22.42 7.30 12.92
C ALA A 68 -21.72 6.07 13.54
N LYS A 69 -22.33 5.47 14.57
CA LYS A 69 -21.83 4.23 15.17
C LYS A 69 -21.85 3.06 14.17
N LEU A 70 -22.84 3.01 13.27
CA LEU A 70 -22.89 2.01 12.21
C LEU A 70 -21.76 2.24 11.20
N LEU A 71 -21.50 3.49 10.78
CA LEU A 71 -20.35 3.81 9.93
C LEU A 71 -19.04 3.39 10.59
N GLY A 72 -18.84 3.63 11.89
CA GLY A 72 -17.67 3.13 12.62
C GLY A 72 -17.54 1.60 12.53
N ALA A 73 -18.60 0.86 12.81
CA ALA A 73 -18.62 -0.60 12.73
C ALA A 73 -18.50 -1.18 11.30
N ILE A 74 -18.74 -0.37 10.25
CA ILE A 74 -18.43 -0.74 8.87
C ILE A 74 -16.99 -0.37 8.51
N LEU A 75 -16.47 0.77 8.96
CA LEU A 75 -15.07 1.16 8.75
C LEU A 75 -14.09 0.19 9.45
N GLU A 76 -14.33 -0.18 10.72
CA GLU A 76 -13.48 -1.15 11.42
C GLU A 76 -13.50 -2.54 10.77
N ARG A 77 -14.60 -2.89 10.09
CA ARG A 77 -14.72 -4.11 9.27
C ARG A 77 -13.93 -4.01 7.95
N GLN A 78 -13.81 -2.82 7.36
CA GLN A 78 -13.05 -2.64 6.11
C GLN A 78 -11.58 -3.07 6.24
N LEU A 79 -11.00 -2.99 7.44
CA LEU A 79 -9.64 -3.49 7.74
C LEU A 79 -9.46 -4.99 7.45
N GLN A 80 -10.54 -5.77 7.33
CA GLN A 80 -10.53 -7.19 6.98
C GLN A 80 -10.85 -7.45 5.49
N SER A 81 -11.10 -6.41 4.69
CA SER A 81 -11.44 -6.52 3.27
C SER A 81 -10.27 -6.10 2.39
N SER A 82 -9.93 -6.90 1.37
CA SER A 82 -8.93 -6.51 0.36
C SER A 82 -9.40 -5.36 -0.56
N SER A 83 -10.70 -5.06 -0.60
CA SER A 83 -11.27 -4.01 -1.44
C SER A 83 -11.26 -2.60 -0.84
N PHE A 84 -10.81 -2.47 0.42
CA PHE A 84 -11.14 -1.33 1.29
C PHE A 84 -10.81 0.04 0.71
N VAL A 85 -9.63 0.21 0.08
CA VAL A 85 -9.25 1.46 -0.59
C VAL A 85 -10.32 1.83 -1.62
N SER A 86 -10.70 0.89 -2.50
CA SER A 86 -11.72 1.14 -3.53
C SER A 86 -13.12 1.38 -2.95
N SER A 87 -13.51 0.70 -1.88
CA SER A 87 -14.82 0.91 -1.23
C SER A 87 -14.90 2.27 -0.52
N ILE A 88 -13.83 2.68 0.15
CA ILE A 88 -13.72 3.96 0.86
C ILE A 88 -13.63 5.13 -0.13
N CYS A 89 -12.73 5.09 -1.10
CA CYS A 89 -12.61 6.12 -2.13
C CYS A 89 -13.93 6.32 -2.88
N PHE A 90 -14.59 5.24 -3.32
CA PHE A 90 -15.88 5.34 -3.98
C PHE A 90 -16.95 6.03 -3.11
N ALA A 91 -17.04 5.68 -1.83
CA ALA A 91 -18.04 6.27 -0.94
C ALA A 91 -17.75 7.75 -0.60
N VAL A 92 -16.48 8.10 -0.39
CA VAL A 92 -16.03 9.47 -0.10
C VAL A 92 -16.15 10.36 -1.34
N ASP A 93 -15.63 9.93 -2.48
CA ASP A 93 -15.67 10.71 -3.73
C ASP A 93 -17.11 11.00 -4.15
N GLN A 94 -18.02 10.02 -4.04
CA GLN A 94 -19.45 10.21 -4.30
C GLN A 94 -20.12 11.16 -3.29
N HIS A 95 -19.70 11.17 -2.02
CA HIS A 95 -20.17 12.16 -1.04
C HIS A 95 -19.78 13.58 -1.45
N PHE A 96 -18.53 13.81 -1.84
CA PHE A 96 -18.06 15.14 -2.24
C PHE A 96 -18.63 15.58 -3.59
N ALA A 97 -18.78 14.66 -4.55
CA ALA A 97 -19.46 14.94 -5.82
C ALA A 97 -20.90 15.46 -5.61
N ALA A 98 -21.66 14.83 -4.70
CA ALA A 98 -23.05 15.17 -4.42
C ALA A 98 -23.23 16.34 -3.42
N ASN A 99 -22.33 16.50 -2.44
CA ASN A 99 -22.52 17.37 -1.28
C ASN A 99 -21.40 18.42 -1.11
N GLN A 100 -20.98 19.07 -2.21
CA GLN A 100 -19.90 20.08 -2.31
C GLN A 100 -19.99 21.31 -1.36
N LYS A 101 -20.93 21.34 -0.40
CA LYS A 101 -21.23 22.48 0.48
C LYS A 101 -21.32 22.11 1.98
N THR A 102 -21.21 20.84 2.37
CA THR A 102 -21.49 20.39 3.75
C THR A 102 -20.28 20.10 4.62
N VAL A 103 -19.15 19.69 4.02
CA VAL A 103 -17.91 19.31 4.70
C VAL A 103 -16.73 19.92 3.95
N LYS A 104 -15.75 20.49 4.66
CA LYS A 104 -14.48 20.89 4.05
C LYS A 104 -13.60 19.64 3.88
N PRO A 105 -12.95 19.43 2.73
CA PRO A 105 -12.01 18.32 2.53
C PRO A 105 -10.97 18.20 3.65
N THR A 106 -10.41 19.34 4.08
CA THR A 106 -9.39 19.48 5.14
C THR A 106 -9.81 19.06 6.54
N GLU A 107 -11.10 18.82 6.80
CA GLU A 107 -11.59 18.40 8.11
C GLU A 107 -12.10 16.94 8.12
N LEU A 108 -12.27 16.29 6.95
CA LEU A 108 -13.01 15.03 6.82
C LEU A 108 -12.54 13.94 7.79
N ILE A 109 -11.23 13.64 7.81
CA ILE A 109 -10.67 12.53 8.62
C ILE A 109 -10.97 12.74 10.11
N GLY A 110 -10.71 13.95 10.63
CA GLY A 110 -10.95 14.30 12.02
C GLY A 110 -12.44 14.45 12.38
N GLN A 111 -13.30 14.78 11.41
CA GLN A 111 -14.76 14.75 11.61
C GLN A 111 -15.30 13.31 11.63
N VAL A 112 -14.87 12.44 10.71
CA VAL A 112 -15.26 11.03 10.66
C VAL A 112 -14.81 10.30 11.92
N SER A 113 -13.53 10.41 12.30
CA SER A 113 -12.97 9.80 13.52
C SER A 113 -13.77 10.20 14.76
N ARG A 114 -13.94 11.52 15.00
CA ARG A 114 -14.69 12.07 16.13
C ARG A 114 -16.17 11.67 16.16
N LEU A 115 -16.84 11.62 15.01
CA LEU A 115 -18.27 11.33 14.93
C LEU A 115 -18.57 9.83 15.09
N THR A 116 -17.72 8.97 14.54
CA THR A 116 -17.91 7.50 14.55
C THR A 116 -17.34 6.83 15.80
N GLY A 117 -16.28 7.39 16.40
CA GLY A 117 -15.58 6.82 17.55
C GLY A 117 -14.68 5.62 17.21
N ILE A 118 -14.26 5.48 15.96
CA ILE A 118 -13.32 4.44 15.52
C ILE A 118 -11.97 4.53 16.24
N ASN A 119 -11.29 3.39 16.38
CA ASN A 119 -9.95 3.34 16.95
C ASN A 119 -8.88 4.00 16.05
N LYS A 120 -7.71 4.31 16.64
CA LYS A 120 -6.63 5.07 15.96
C LYS A 120 -6.03 4.38 14.74
N LEU A 121 -5.95 3.05 14.74
CA LEU A 121 -5.55 2.30 13.55
C LEU A 121 -6.59 2.49 12.43
N CYS A 122 -7.87 2.35 12.74
CA CYS A 122 -8.94 2.55 11.76
C CYS A 122 -8.98 4.00 11.23
N GLU A 123 -8.65 5.01 12.04
CA GLU A 123 -8.43 6.39 11.56
C GLU A 123 -7.29 6.45 10.53
N CYS A 124 -6.14 5.83 10.83
CA CYS A 124 -4.98 5.82 9.93
C CYS A 124 -5.27 5.07 8.63
N ILE A 125 -5.91 3.89 8.68
CA ILE A 125 -6.27 3.11 7.49
C ILE A 125 -7.35 3.82 6.65
N PHE A 126 -8.32 4.50 7.27
CA PHE A 126 -9.29 5.34 6.57
C PHE A 126 -8.61 6.53 5.88
N ALA A 127 -7.69 7.22 6.56
CA ALA A 127 -6.91 8.30 5.95
C ALA A 127 -6.06 7.79 4.79
N LEU A 128 -5.33 6.67 4.97
CA LEU A 128 -4.47 6.07 3.96
C LEU A 128 -5.25 5.67 2.70
N ALA A 129 -6.45 5.09 2.86
CA ALA A 129 -7.37 4.88 1.74
C ALA A 129 -7.75 6.20 1.04
N VAL A 130 -8.11 7.25 1.78
CA VAL A 130 -8.46 8.57 1.21
C VAL A 130 -7.29 9.26 0.48
N THR A 131 -6.02 8.86 0.70
CA THR A 131 -4.90 9.33 -0.14
C THR A 131 -5.02 8.92 -1.63
N HIS A 132 -5.87 7.94 -1.94
CA HIS A 132 -6.20 7.50 -3.29
C HIS A 132 -7.53 8.08 -3.84
N SER A 133 -8.13 9.08 -3.15
CA SER A 133 -9.34 9.80 -3.60
C SER A 133 -9.14 10.49 -4.95
N SER A 134 -10.20 10.63 -5.75
CA SER A 134 -10.21 11.40 -7.00
C SER A 134 -10.02 12.92 -6.80
N TYR A 135 -10.08 13.42 -5.55
CA TYR A 135 -10.02 14.85 -5.22
C TYR A 135 -8.68 15.22 -4.55
N PRO A 136 -7.81 16.03 -5.17
CA PRO A 136 -6.50 16.39 -4.61
C PRO A 136 -6.54 17.02 -3.22
N GLU A 137 -7.58 17.81 -2.91
CA GLU A 137 -7.76 18.42 -1.57
C GLU A 137 -7.99 17.36 -0.47
N LEU A 138 -8.65 16.23 -0.81
CA LEU A 138 -8.82 15.11 0.10
C LEU A 138 -7.53 14.29 0.25
N GLN A 139 -6.82 14.05 -0.86
CA GLN A 139 -5.52 13.38 -0.82
C GLN A 139 -4.54 14.12 0.09
N GLN A 140 -4.45 15.45 -0.06
CA GLN A 140 -3.58 16.29 0.75
C GLN A 140 -4.01 16.31 2.22
N SER A 141 -5.31 16.48 2.50
CA SER A 141 -5.84 16.41 3.87
C SER A 141 -5.57 15.07 4.56
N ALA A 142 -5.60 13.96 3.82
CA ALA A 142 -5.29 12.64 4.34
C ALA A 142 -3.81 12.49 4.67
N ARG A 143 -2.91 12.91 3.76
CA ARG A 143 -1.46 12.92 3.99
C ARG A 143 -1.07 13.80 5.18
N ASP A 144 -1.71 14.96 5.35
CA ASP A 144 -1.47 15.84 6.49
C ASP A 144 -2.01 15.31 7.82
N ASN A 145 -3.10 14.53 7.82
CA ASN A 145 -3.50 13.77 9.00
C ASN A 145 -2.45 12.68 9.32
N LEU A 146 -2.06 11.86 8.34
CA LEU A 146 -1.15 10.71 8.51
C LEU A 146 0.20 11.10 9.11
N ARG A 147 0.76 12.26 8.72
CA ARG A 147 1.99 12.86 9.28
C ARG A 147 1.93 13.11 10.81
N SER A 148 0.74 13.05 11.41
CA SER A 148 0.54 13.13 12.86
C SER A 148 -0.07 11.85 13.46
N SER A 149 -1.05 11.25 12.79
CA SER A 149 -1.80 10.10 13.31
C SER A 149 -1.04 8.79 13.26
N LEU A 150 -0.20 8.58 12.24
CA LEU A 150 0.58 7.34 12.10
C LEU A 150 1.79 7.30 13.05
N PRO A 151 2.61 8.36 13.23
CA PRO A 151 3.60 8.40 14.30
C PRO A 151 2.99 8.17 15.70
N GLU A 152 1.83 8.78 15.99
CA GLU A 152 1.12 8.58 17.26
C GLU A 152 0.69 7.12 17.48
N LEU A 153 0.22 6.43 16.42
CA LEU A 153 -0.12 5.01 16.44
C LEU A 153 1.11 4.15 16.75
N LEU A 154 2.24 4.40 16.08
CA LEU A 154 3.46 3.62 16.26
C LEU A 154 4.10 3.84 17.65
N ASP A 155 4.21 5.08 18.13
CA ASP A 155 4.70 5.38 19.48
C ASP A 155 3.79 4.78 20.57
N SER A 156 2.48 4.69 20.32
CA SER A 156 1.56 4.01 21.24
C SER A 156 1.70 2.50 21.24
N TYR A 157 1.99 1.87 20.09
CA TYR A 157 2.25 0.43 19.97
C TYR A 157 3.62 0.03 20.51
N LEU A 158 4.64 0.89 20.38
CA LEU A 158 5.97 0.70 20.96
C LEU A 158 5.97 0.86 22.49
N GLY A 159 4.95 1.52 23.06
CA GLY A 159 4.89 1.87 24.49
C GLY A 159 5.62 3.17 24.85
N ASN A 160 6.17 3.88 23.85
CA ASN A 160 6.81 5.18 24.02
C ASN A 160 5.84 6.23 24.58
N ASN A 161 4.55 6.17 24.21
CA ASN A 161 3.52 7.10 24.66
C ASN A 161 2.67 6.55 25.81
N ASN A 162 3.05 6.91 27.04
CA ASN A 162 2.43 6.50 28.31
C ASN A 162 0.97 7.00 28.53
N ARG A 163 0.33 7.62 27.53
CA ARG A 163 -1.08 8.09 27.57
C ARG A 163 -2.05 7.24 26.75
N SER A 164 -1.57 6.44 25.81
CA SER A 164 -2.41 5.73 24.82
C SER A 164 -2.16 4.21 24.76
N ALA A 165 -1.13 3.73 25.47
CA ALA A 165 -0.48 2.43 25.26
C ALA A 165 -1.36 1.17 25.35
N SER A 166 -2.53 1.19 25.98
CA SER A 166 -3.37 -0.02 26.11
C SER A 166 -4.40 -0.21 25.00
N ALA A 167 -4.88 0.86 24.36
CA ALA A 167 -5.98 0.78 23.40
C ALA A 167 -5.51 0.70 21.94
N ALA A 168 -4.47 1.46 21.58
CA ALA A 168 -3.94 1.46 20.22
C ALA A 168 -2.92 0.32 19.98
N ALA A 169 -2.28 -0.21 21.03
CA ALA A 169 -1.37 -1.36 20.91
C ALA A 169 -2.11 -2.63 20.48
N SER A 170 -3.24 -2.98 21.12
CA SER A 170 -4.07 -4.13 20.72
C SER A 170 -4.54 -4.01 19.27
N GLY A 171 -4.99 -2.82 18.87
CA GLY A 171 -5.45 -2.57 17.50
C GLY A 171 -4.43 -2.97 16.44
N LEU A 172 -3.14 -2.68 16.64
CA LEU A 172 -2.07 -3.01 15.69
C LEU A 172 -1.53 -4.45 15.84
N GLN A 173 -1.84 -5.15 16.93
CA GLN A 173 -1.49 -6.56 17.14
C GLN A 173 -2.51 -7.52 16.50
N ASP A 174 -3.78 -7.12 16.40
CA ASP A 174 -4.88 -7.95 15.89
C ASP A 174 -5.14 -7.84 14.36
N ILE A 175 -4.22 -7.26 13.56
CA ILE A 175 -4.41 -7.07 12.11
C ILE A 175 -3.98 -8.25 11.24
N SER A 176 -4.54 -8.33 10.03
CA SER A 176 -4.07 -9.25 8.99
C SER A 176 -2.68 -8.89 8.47
N SER A 177 -1.95 -9.89 8.00
CA SER A 177 -0.63 -9.69 7.38
C SER A 177 -0.68 -8.79 6.14
N ASP A 178 -1.78 -8.83 5.39
CA ASP A 178 -1.98 -8.01 4.19
C ASP A 178 -2.17 -6.52 4.55
N LEU A 179 -2.91 -6.23 5.62
CA LEU A 179 -3.07 -4.86 6.12
C LEU A 179 -1.77 -4.33 6.74
N LEU A 180 -1.02 -5.20 7.44
CA LEU A 180 0.31 -4.86 7.95
C LEU A 180 1.30 -4.59 6.80
N GLN A 181 1.26 -5.39 5.72
CA GLN A 181 2.06 -5.16 4.53
C GLN A 181 1.73 -3.82 3.87
N TYR A 182 0.44 -3.49 3.72
CA TYR A 182 0.02 -2.20 3.17
C TYR A 182 0.53 -1.03 4.05
N LEU A 183 0.41 -1.13 5.37
CA LEU A 183 0.95 -0.12 6.29
C LEU A 183 2.48 0.02 6.18
N LEU A 184 3.20 -1.11 6.09
CA LEU A 184 4.65 -1.15 5.89
C LEU A 184 5.07 -0.51 4.56
N SER A 185 4.24 -0.57 3.52
CA SER A 185 4.56 -0.04 2.19
C SER A 185 4.62 1.50 2.12
N CYS A 186 4.08 2.22 3.11
CA CYS A 186 4.00 3.69 3.11
C CYS A 186 4.64 4.38 4.32
N LEU A 187 5.30 3.65 5.24
CA LEU A 187 5.84 4.25 6.48
C LEU A 187 6.82 5.39 6.20
N ASN A 188 7.69 5.20 5.20
CA ASN A 188 8.75 6.14 4.82
C ASN A 188 8.23 7.53 4.36
N GLU A 189 6.95 7.67 4.02
CA GLU A 189 6.34 8.96 3.66
C GLU A 189 5.86 9.76 4.90
N PHE A 190 5.47 9.06 5.96
CA PHE A 190 4.74 9.64 7.11
C PHE A 190 5.50 9.55 8.45
N VAL A 191 6.55 8.73 8.51
CA VAL A 191 7.26 8.34 9.74
C VAL A 191 8.75 8.64 9.60
N THR A 192 9.40 9.03 10.70
CA THR A 192 10.86 9.26 10.70
C THR A 192 11.62 7.93 10.64
N PRO A 193 12.79 7.85 9.98
CA PRO A 193 13.58 6.61 9.91
C PRO A 193 13.94 6.02 11.28
N GLN A 194 14.02 6.84 12.33
CA GLN A 194 14.25 6.42 13.70
C GLN A 194 13.04 5.71 14.33
N LEU A 195 11.81 6.16 14.02
CA LEU A 195 10.58 5.54 14.50
C LEU A 195 10.21 4.31 13.66
N GLU A 196 10.40 4.38 12.34
CA GLU A 196 10.32 3.23 11.43
C GLU A 196 11.27 2.10 11.87
N GLY A 197 12.55 2.42 12.15
CA GLY A 197 13.53 1.44 12.61
C GLY A 197 13.17 0.76 13.94
N GLN A 198 12.59 1.50 14.90
CA GLN A 198 12.08 0.94 16.15
C GLN A 198 10.89 0.00 15.91
N PHE A 199 9.92 0.44 15.10
CA PHE A 199 8.73 -0.34 14.76
C PHE A 199 9.10 -1.64 14.04
N LEU A 200 9.97 -1.58 13.03
CA LEU A 200 10.49 -2.75 12.33
C LEU A 200 11.27 -3.68 13.26
N ASN A 201 12.00 -3.17 14.25
CA ASN A 201 12.67 -4.03 15.23
C ASN A 201 11.67 -4.80 16.10
N LYS A 202 10.65 -4.14 16.66
CA LYS A 202 9.60 -4.84 17.42
C LYS A 202 8.84 -5.86 16.56
N LEU A 203 8.53 -5.54 15.30
CA LEU A 203 7.91 -6.50 14.38
C LEU A 203 8.79 -7.71 14.07
N ARG A 204 10.14 -7.59 14.11
CA ARG A 204 11.05 -8.74 13.93
C ARG A 204 11.11 -9.65 15.15
N GLU A 205 10.70 -9.16 16.33
CA GLU A 205 10.54 -9.94 17.56
C GLU A 205 9.20 -10.68 17.55
N GLU A 206 8.11 -10.01 17.12
CA GLU A 206 6.77 -10.63 16.98
C GLU A 206 6.67 -11.58 15.77
N PHE A 207 7.43 -11.35 14.68
CA PHE A 207 7.47 -12.19 13.48
C PHE A 207 8.90 -12.69 13.13
N PRO A 208 9.44 -13.69 13.84
CA PRO A 208 10.77 -14.26 13.56
C PRO A 208 10.94 -14.79 12.12
N ARG A 209 12.18 -14.78 11.60
CA ARG A 209 12.55 -15.22 10.23
C ARG A 209 12.05 -16.62 9.82
N GLN A 210 11.79 -17.50 10.79
CA GLN A 210 11.34 -18.88 10.58
C GLN A 210 9.81 -19.02 10.48
N THR A 211 9.06 -18.01 10.93
CA THR A 211 7.58 -18.04 11.05
C THR A 211 6.90 -16.80 10.45
N VAL A 212 7.68 -15.82 9.97
CA VAL A 212 7.18 -14.63 9.27
C VAL A 212 6.36 -15.01 8.02
N PRO A 213 5.15 -14.48 7.85
CA PRO A 213 4.39 -14.61 6.60
C PRO A 213 5.21 -14.15 5.39
N LEU A 214 5.17 -14.93 4.30
CA LEU A 214 5.98 -14.65 3.09
C LEU A 214 5.78 -13.24 2.53
N ILE A 215 4.57 -12.69 2.68
CA ILE A 215 4.20 -11.34 2.23
C ILE A 215 4.88 -10.22 3.06
N LEU A 216 5.23 -10.48 4.33
CA LEU A 216 5.90 -9.55 5.24
C LEU A 216 7.43 -9.67 5.19
N ALA A 217 7.96 -10.83 4.80
CA ALA A 217 9.40 -11.09 4.81
C ALA A 217 10.25 -10.07 4.02
N PRO A 218 9.84 -9.56 2.84
CA PRO A 218 10.59 -8.51 2.13
C PRO A 218 10.67 -7.19 2.90
N PHE A 219 9.62 -6.82 3.63
CA PHE A 219 9.54 -5.56 4.37
C PHE A 219 10.28 -5.63 5.71
N LEU A 220 10.20 -6.76 6.42
CA LEU A 220 10.89 -6.95 7.69
C LEU A 220 12.37 -7.31 7.52
N TYR A 221 12.72 -8.09 6.50
CA TYR A 221 14.06 -8.70 6.38
C TYR A 221 14.76 -8.52 5.03
N GLY A 222 14.13 -7.83 4.07
CA GLY A 222 14.79 -7.42 2.83
C GLY A 222 15.98 -6.50 3.11
N THR A 223 17.06 -6.68 2.35
CA THR A 223 18.22 -5.79 2.44
C THR A 223 17.87 -4.42 1.87
N THR A 224 17.67 -3.45 2.76
CA THR A 224 17.84 -2.03 2.39
C THR A 224 19.22 -1.85 1.75
N LYS A 225 19.36 -0.92 0.79
CA LYS A 225 20.62 -0.69 0.06
C LYS A 225 21.67 -0.06 0.96
N THR A 226 22.30 -0.85 1.82
CA THR A 226 23.45 -0.43 2.62
C THR A 226 24.63 -0.14 1.68
N THR A 227 25.10 1.11 1.70
CA THR A 227 26.29 1.56 0.97
C THR A 227 27.48 0.64 1.27
N ALA A 228 28.03 0.00 0.24
CA ALA A 228 29.08 -1.00 0.38
C ALA A 228 30.46 -0.35 0.64
N THR A 229 30.67 0.17 1.85
CA THR A 229 31.97 0.67 2.32
C THR A 229 32.60 -0.32 3.30
N GLN A 230 32.96 -1.52 2.81
CA GLN A 230 33.81 -2.44 3.60
C GLN A 230 35.24 -1.92 3.64
N SER A 231 35.50 -1.03 4.60
CA SER A 231 36.87 -0.69 4.99
C SER A 231 37.49 -1.86 5.75
N ILE A 232 38.21 -2.73 5.05
CA ILE A 232 39.06 -3.75 5.67
C ILE A 232 40.45 -3.15 5.84
N VAL A 233 40.72 -2.61 7.03
CA VAL A 233 42.05 -2.17 7.47
C VAL A 233 42.51 -3.10 8.59
N GLY A 234 43.60 -3.83 8.34
CA GLY A 234 44.12 -4.89 9.20
C GLY A 234 45.31 -5.59 8.54
N SER A 235 46.40 -4.88 8.24
CA SER A 235 47.50 -4.58 9.18
C SER A 235 48.51 -5.74 9.31
N VAL A 236 49.47 -5.77 8.37
CA VAL A 236 50.79 -6.42 8.55
C VAL A 236 51.84 -5.40 8.10
N GLN A 237 52.93 -5.24 8.87
CA GLN A 237 53.95 -4.23 8.64
C GLN A 237 55.35 -4.82 8.83
N ALA A 238 56.14 -4.85 7.74
CA ALA A 238 57.58 -5.11 7.71
C ALA A 238 58.19 -4.40 6.49
N SER A 239 59.50 -4.14 6.51
CA SER A 239 60.23 -3.21 5.61
C SER A 239 61.69 -3.70 5.46
N PRO A 240 62.61 -3.05 4.70
CA PRO A 240 62.54 -2.38 3.38
C PRO A 240 63.64 -2.87 2.39
N GLY A 241 63.67 -2.29 1.17
CA GLY A 241 64.77 -2.31 0.17
C GLY A 241 64.25 -1.71 -1.16
N GLU A 242 64.87 -0.73 -1.86
CA GLU A 242 66.22 -0.67 -2.46
C GLU A 242 66.43 -1.68 -3.61
N THR A 243 66.76 -1.32 -4.87
CA THR A 243 66.90 0.01 -5.55
C THR A 243 66.83 -0.16 -7.09
N ASP A 244 66.67 0.97 -7.80
CA ASP A 244 67.07 1.34 -9.19
C ASP A 244 67.34 0.30 -10.30
N ALA A 245 66.73 0.52 -11.48
CA ALA A 245 67.40 0.49 -12.80
C ALA A 245 66.50 1.08 -13.93
N GLU A 246 67.10 1.75 -14.92
CA GLU A 246 66.41 2.31 -16.10
C GLU A 246 66.95 1.76 -17.45
N THR A 247 66.23 2.08 -18.53
CA THR A 247 66.71 2.41 -19.90
C THR A 247 67.19 1.35 -20.93
N GLU A 248 66.60 1.50 -22.13
CA GLU A 248 67.22 1.61 -23.48
C GLU A 248 67.46 0.40 -24.43
N THR A 249 67.03 0.64 -25.68
CA THR A 249 67.58 0.20 -27.00
C THR A 249 67.48 -1.23 -27.56
N GLY A 250 66.92 -1.32 -28.78
CA GLY A 250 67.32 -2.26 -29.86
C GLY A 250 68.43 -1.65 -30.75
N PRO A 251 68.77 -2.12 -31.97
CA PRO A 251 67.92 -2.77 -33.02
C PRO A 251 68.54 -4.11 -33.55
N GLY A 252 68.11 -4.79 -34.64
CA GLY A 252 67.01 -4.69 -35.64
C GLY A 252 67.37 -5.46 -36.94
N ILE A 253 66.47 -5.53 -37.96
CA ILE A 253 66.69 -6.04 -39.36
C ILE A 253 66.86 -7.59 -39.45
N GLU A 254 66.28 -8.43 -40.34
CA GLU A 254 65.26 -8.42 -41.44
C GLU A 254 64.84 -9.90 -41.78
N THR A 255 63.89 -10.33 -42.66
CA THR A 255 62.81 -9.69 -43.47
C THR A 255 61.45 -10.43 -43.20
N THR A 256 60.63 -11.12 -44.05
CA THR A 256 60.53 -11.39 -45.52
C THR A 256 59.09 -11.83 -45.95
N THR A 257 58.52 -11.23 -47.00
CA THR A 257 57.34 -11.70 -47.81
C THR A 257 55.94 -11.81 -47.15
N ALA A 258 54.88 -11.90 -47.98
CA ALA A 258 53.47 -11.79 -47.59
C ALA A 258 52.53 -12.72 -48.37
N SER A 259 51.25 -12.73 -47.95
CA SER A 259 50.05 -13.13 -48.72
C SER A 259 49.82 -14.61 -49.04
N SER A 260 48.78 -15.18 -48.44
CA SER A 260 47.87 -16.16 -49.08
C SER A 260 46.53 -16.19 -48.34
N SER A 261 45.55 -15.46 -48.86
CA SER A 261 44.12 -15.67 -48.57
C SER A 261 43.47 -16.39 -49.75
N THR A 262 42.42 -17.18 -49.51
CA THR A 262 41.15 -17.17 -50.26
C THR A 262 40.25 -18.34 -49.83
N THR A 263 39.00 -18.02 -49.53
CA THR A 263 37.88 -18.93 -49.23
C THR A 263 37.32 -19.58 -50.50
N SER A 264 36.89 -20.86 -50.45
CA SER A 264 35.62 -21.31 -51.07
C SER A 264 35.27 -22.79 -50.83
N ASN A 265 34.13 -22.99 -50.18
CA ASN A 265 32.98 -23.85 -50.53
C ASN A 265 33.17 -25.18 -51.29
N ASN A 266 32.41 -26.19 -50.83
CA ASN A 266 31.55 -26.98 -51.72
C ASN A 266 30.25 -27.38 -51.00
N ASN A 267 29.16 -27.53 -51.75
CA ASN A 267 27.78 -27.58 -51.23
C ASN A 267 27.18 -28.99 -51.23
N THR A 268 26.14 -29.21 -50.41
CA THR A 268 24.96 -30.04 -50.76
C THR A 268 23.70 -29.40 -50.17
N THR A 269 22.60 -29.40 -50.95
CA THR A 269 21.37 -28.59 -50.81
C THR A 269 20.26 -29.42 -50.12
N VAL A 270 19.66 -29.03 -48.98
CA VAL A 270 18.53 -28.08 -48.74
C VAL A 270 17.18 -28.46 -49.39
N THR A 271 16.19 -28.72 -48.53
CA THR A 271 14.76 -28.36 -48.66
C THR A 271 14.25 -28.04 -47.24
N THR A 272 14.23 -26.77 -46.81
CA THR A 272 13.05 -25.88 -46.83
C THR A 272 11.85 -26.37 -46.01
N ASP A 273 11.65 -25.76 -44.84
CA ASP A 273 10.38 -25.12 -44.49
C ASP A 273 10.65 -23.94 -43.53
N ALA A 274 9.67 -23.06 -43.34
CA ALA A 274 9.88 -21.64 -43.01
C ALA A 274 9.79 -21.25 -41.52
N ASP A 275 10.09 -19.97 -41.23
CA ASP A 275 10.05 -19.34 -39.92
C ASP A 275 8.72 -19.55 -39.17
N THR A 276 8.75 -20.31 -38.07
CA THR A 276 7.82 -20.09 -36.97
C THR A 276 8.37 -19.00 -36.06
N LEU A 277 8.21 -17.74 -36.48
CA LEU A 277 8.17 -16.64 -35.52
C LEU A 277 7.09 -16.99 -34.49
N ASN A 278 7.47 -17.09 -33.22
CA ASN A 278 6.53 -17.44 -32.17
C ASN A 278 5.61 -16.23 -31.95
N GLU A 279 4.43 -16.26 -32.57
CA GLU A 279 3.44 -15.18 -32.54
C GLU A 279 2.85 -15.07 -31.13
N VAL A 280 3.55 -14.31 -30.28
CA VAL A 280 3.08 -13.96 -28.93
C VAL A 280 1.74 -13.26 -29.09
N GLY A 281 0.72 -13.76 -28.38
CA GLY A 281 -0.63 -13.23 -28.49
C GLY A 281 -0.64 -11.73 -28.18
N ILE A 282 -1.39 -10.96 -28.96
CA ILE A 282 -1.58 -9.53 -28.66
C ILE A 282 -2.16 -9.36 -27.23
N GLU A 283 -2.95 -10.35 -26.78
CA GLU A 283 -3.46 -10.46 -25.41
C GLU A 283 -2.32 -10.65 -24.38
N ASP A 284 -1.38 -11.58 -24.59
CA ASP A 284 -0.18 -11.76 -23.73
C ASP A 284 0.69 -10.48 -23.68
N ILE A 285 0.80 -9.77 -24.81
CA ILE A 285 1.51 -8.49 -24.89
C ILE A 285 0.77 -7.41 -24.09
N TYR A 286 -0.57 -7.38 -24.15
CA TYR A 286 -1.36 -6.46 -23.33
C TYR A 286 -1.27 -6.76 -21.84
N ASP A 287 -1.28 -8.02 -21.42
CA ASP A 287 -1.16 -8.40 -20.01
C ASP A 287 0.24 -8.10 -19.47
N HIS A 288 1.31 -8.39 -20.22
CA HIS A 288 2.66 -7.98 -19.84
C HIS A 288 2.85 -6.45 -19.85
N LEU A 289 2.24 -5.71 -20.78
CA LEU A 289 2.27 -4.25 -20.76
C LEU A 289 1.46 -3.70 -19.56
N CYS A 290 0.33 -4.31 -19.19
CA CYS A 290 -0.41 -3.96 -17.98
C CYS A 290 0.43 -4.19 -16.73
N GLU A 291 1.01 -5.38 -16.53
CA GLU A 291 1.95 -5.70 -15.45
C GLU A 291 3.07 -4.65 -15.32
N ILE A 292 3.72 -4.33 -16.44
CA ILE A 292 4.82 -3.35 -16.49
C ILE A 292 4.32 -1.93 -16.18
N ILE A 293 3.16 -1.52 -16.70
CA ILE A 293 2.61 -0.18 -16.50
C ILE A 293 2.13 0.00 -15.06
N PHE A 294 1.40 -0.96 -14.48
CA PHE A 294 0.97 -0.90 -13.09
C PHE A 294 2.18 -0.91 -12.14
N SER A 295 3.14 -1.81 -12.33
CA SER A 295 4.39 -1.83 -11.55
C SER A 295 5.17 -0.52 -11.66
N SER A 296 5.27 0.07 -12.87
CA SER A 296 6.00 1.32 -13.10
C SER A 296 5.30 2.56 -12.53
N GLN A 297 3.96 2.60 -12.53
CA GLN A 297 3.20 3.70 -11.95
C GLN A 297 3.24 3.67 -10.41
N VAL A 298 3.15 2.49 -9.79
CA VAL A 298 3.35 2.34 -8.33
C VAL A 298 4.73 2.85 -7.92
N ILE A 299 5.80 2.53 -8.66
CA ILE A 299 7.15 3.00 -8.35
C ILE A 299 7.31 4.52 -8.54
N ARG A 300 6.64 5.13 -9.52
CA ARG A 300 6.76 6.59 -9.77
C ARG A 300 6.04 7.46 -8.76
N PHE A 301 4.94 7.01 -8.16
CA PHE A 301 4.24 7.74 -7.09
C PHE A 301 4.97 7.73 -5.73
N VAL A 302 6.08 6.99 -5.60
CA VAL A 302 6.94 6.97 -4.40
C VAL A 302 8.14 7.93 -4.51
N TYR A 303 8.35 8.55 -5.68
CA TYR A 303 9.50 9.43 -5.96
C TYR A 303 9.13 10.71 -6.75
N SER A 304 8.14 11.46 -6.27
CA SER A 304 7.83 12.85 -6.67
C SER A 304 7.12 13.60 -5.54
#